data_AF-A0A2D9U3S2-F1
#
_entry.id   AF-A0A2D9U3S2-F1
#
_cell.length_a   1.000
_cell.length_b   1.000
_cell.length_c   1.000
_cell.angle_alpha   90.00
_cell.angle_beta   90.00
_cell.angle_gamma   90.00
#
_symmetry.space_group_name_H-M   'P 1'
#
loop_
_entity.id
_entity.type
_entity.pdbx_description
1 polymer ?
#
loop_
_entity_poly.entity_id
_entity_poly.type
_entity_poly.pdbx_seq_one_letter_code
_entity_poly.pdbx_strand_id
1 'polypeptide(L)'
;MDPLAQAFAYYNWTGEEGTEAGRLQYTANSVQPKYLINADNFRYGYATPNDNWDNYWREGPNSVLGWNATPFTGNTGSGSGAKSMGAELAHSDAFAECQVKKVFTTVCLHEPTTSADHAQVSSMVSNLEASNYNLQTAFVDAAAYCRGD
;
A
#
# COMPACT_ATOMS: atom_id res chain seq x y z
N MET A 1 3.56 -13.28 -13.04
CA MET A 1 3.60 -11.81 -13.10
C MET A 1 2.40 -11.34 -12.32
N ASP A 2 2.66 -10.65 -11.21
CA ASP A 2 1.68 -10.22 -10.22
C ASP A 2 0.58 -9.34 -10.86
N PRO A 3 -0.72 -9.66 -10.71
CA PRO A 3 -1.80 -8.84 -11.26
C PRO A 3 -1.81 -7.40 -10.72
N LEU A 4 -1.15 -7.12 -9.59
CA LEU A 4 -0.96 -5.75 -9.07
C LEU A 4 -0.10 -4.89 -9.98
N ALA A 5 0.85 -5.47 -10.72
CA ALA A 5 1.76 -4.72 -11.60
C ALA A 5 1.02 -3.96 -12.71
N GLN A 6 -0.18 -4.42 -13.06
CA GLN A 6 -1.05 -3.77 -14.05
C GLN A 6 -1.55 -2.40 -13.58
N ALA A 7 -1.64 -2.13 -12.27
CA ALA A 7 -2.04 -0.82 -11.76
C ALA A 7 -1.14 0.34 -12.26
N PHE A 8 0.08 0.01 -12.72
CA PHE A 8 1.05 0.93 -13.29
C PHE A 8 1.12 0.89 -14.83
N ALA A 9 0.15 0.23 -15.50
CA ALA A 9 0.14 0.03 -16.95
C ALA A 9 0.25 1.34 -17.75
N TYR A 10 -0.28 2.44 -17.20
CA TYR A 10 -0.28 3.77 -17.83
C TYR A 10 0.91 4.66 -17.44
N TYR A 11 1.81 4.14 -16.61
CA TYR A 11 2.97 4.86 -16.11
C TYR A 11 4.26 4.38 -16.76
N ASN A 12 5.10 5.32 -17.20
CA ASN A 12 6.43 5.03 -17.69
C ASN A 12 7.48 5.90 -16.99
N TRP A 13 8.71 5.40 -16.91
CA TRP A 13 9.84 6.25 -16.54
C TRP A 13 10.50 6.76 -17.82
N THR A 14 10.91 8.03 -17.81
CA THR A 14 11.62 8.66 -18.92
C THR A 14 12.81 9.45 -18.40
N GLY A 15 13.87 9.56 -19.20
CA GLY A 15 15.14 10.17 -18.77
C GLY A 15 16.04 9.23 -17.98
N GLU A 16 17.19 9.75 -17.56
CA GLU A 16 18.19 8.99 -16.79
C GLU A 16 17.81 8.93 -15.31
N GLU A 17 17.77 7.71 -14.75
CA GLU A 17 17.47 7.48 -13.34
C GLU A 17 18.53 8.15 -12.43
N GLY A 18 18.07 8.75 -11.33
CA GLY A 18 18.96 9.46 -10.40
C GLY A 18 19.40 10.86 -10.86
N THR A 19 18.90 11.34 -12.00
CA THR A 19 19.18 12.69 -12.50
C THR A 19 17.92 13.56 -12.52
N GLU A 20 18.09 14.88 -12.68
CA GLU A 20 16.98 15.82 -12.87
C GLU A 20 16.18 15.58 -14.16
N ALA A 21 16.76 14.88 -15.14
CA ALA A 21 16.08 14.51 -16.37
C ALA A 21 15.08 13.36 -16.18
N GLY A 22 15.29 12.55 -15.13
CA GLY A 22 14.48 11.40 -14.78
C GLY A 22 13.11 11.81 -14.25
N ARG A 23 12.04 11.33 -14.88
CA ARG A 23 10.67 11.60 -14.43
C ARG A 23 9.69 10.49 -14.76
N LEU A 24 8.67 10.39 -13.91
CA LEU A 24 7.48 9.59 -14.15
C LEU A 24 6.58 10.29 -15.17
N GLN A 25 6.17 9.55 -16.21
CA GLN A 25 5.19 9.97 -17.21
C GLN A 25 3.92 9.14 -17.04
N TYR A 26 2.77 9.81 -17.00
CA TYR A 26 1.46 9.17 -17.01
C TYR A 26 0.75 9.47 -18.33
N THR A 27 0.24 8.42 -18.99
CA THR A 27 -0.57 8.56 -20.22
C THR A 27 -1.91 7.89 -19.99
N ALA A 28 -2.95 8.70 -19.74
CA ALA A 28 -4.28 8.19 -19.45
C ALA A 28 -4.78 7.25 -20.57
N ASN A 29 -5.35 6.12 -20.17
CA ASN A 29 -5.95 5.12 -21.07
C ASN A 29 -4.99 4.53 -22.11
N SER A 30 -3.68 4.54 -21.84
CA SER A 30 -2.67 4.03 -22.77
C SER A 30 -1.66 3.14 -22.06
N VAL A 31 -1.76 1.82 -22.32
CA VAL A 31 -0.81 0.82 -21.83
C VAL A 31 0.57 1.11 -22.42
N GLN A 32 1.56 1.23 -21.55
CA GLN A 32 2.92 1.56 -21.95
C GLN A 32 3.59 0.39 -22.66
N PRO A 33 4.41 0.63 -23.70
CA PRO A 33 5.03 -0.42 -24.51
C PRO A 33 5.79 -1.48 -23.71
N LYS A 34 6.31 -1.13 -22.51
CA LYS A 34 7.01 -2.08 -21.61
C LYS A 34 6.18 -3.31 -21.22
N TYR A 35 4.85 -3.20 -21.22
CA TYR A 35 3.96 -4.33 -20.95
C TYR A 35 3.71 -5.24 -22.18
N LEU A 36 4.18 -4.83 -23.36
CA LEU A 36 3.94 -5.51 -24.63
C LEU A 36 5.23 -6.03 -25.30
N ILE A 37 6.40 -5.85 -24.68
CA ILE A 37 7.72 -6.23 -25.24
C ILE A 37 7.81 -7.72 -25.61
N ASN A 38 7.13 -8.58 -24.84
CA ASN A 38 7.18 -10.04 -25.00
C ASN A 38 5.91 -10.63 -25.64
N ALA A 39 5.08 -9.80 -26.28
CA ALA A 39 3.77 -10.24 -26.80
C ALA A 39 3.87 -11.42 -27.79
N ASP A 40 4.93 -11.47 -28.60
CA ASP A 40 5.15 -12.55 -29.58
C ASP A 40 5.97 -13.73 -29.03
N ASN A 41 6.62 -13.59 -27.87
CA ASN A 41 7.39 -14.69 -27.24
C ASN A 41 6.46 -15.78 -26.67
N PHE A 42 5.29 -15.38 -26.17
CA PHE A 42 4.26 -16.29 -25.73
C PHE A 42 2.90 -15.77 -26.21
N ARG A 43 2.56 -16.07 -27.46
CA ARG A 43 1.37 -15.53 -28.14
C ARG A 43 0.04 -15.87 -27.45
N TYR A 44 -0.01 -16.96 -26.69
CA TYR A 44 -1.16 -17.35 -25.88
C TYR A 44 -1.08 -16.87 -24.42
N GLY A 45 -0.04 -16.09 -24.11
CA GLY A 45 0.17 -15.48 -22.80
C GLY A 45 -0.79 -14.35 -22.51
N TYR A 46 -0.80 -13.96 -21.24
CA TYR A 46 -1.57 -12.80 -20.81
C TYR A 46 -0.96 -11.50 -21.33
N ALA A 47 -1.77 -10.69 -22.01
CA ALA A 47 -1.42 -9.34 -22.42
C ALA A 47 -2.15 -8.34 -21.51
N THR A 48 -1.41 -7.40 -20.91
CA THR A 48 -1.98 -6.34 -20.05
C THR A 48 -2.87 -5.41 -20.88
N PRO A 49 -4.20 -5.42 -20.69
CA PRO A 49 -5.11 -4.68 -21.55
C PRO A 49 -5.37 -3.24 -21.07
N ASN A 50 -5.21 -3.00 -19.77
CA ASN A 50 -5.50 -1.73 -19.10
C ASN A 50 -4.78 -1.69 -17.72
N ASP A 51 -5.16 -0.75 -16.86
CA ASP A 51 -4.63 -0.59 -15.52
C ASP A 51 -5.46 -1.25 -14.40
N ASN A 52 -6.31 -2.22 -14.74
CA ASN A 52 -7.03 -3.01 -13.74
C ASN A 52 -6.07 -3.96 -13.03
N TRP A 53 -6.29 -4.16 -11.74
CA TRP A 53 -5.51 -5.06 -10.90
C TRP A 53 -6.42 -5.92 -10.03
N ASP A 54 -5.89 -7.09 -9.66
CA ASP A 54 -6.50 -8.04 -8.73
C ASP A 54 -5.50 -8.40 -7.63
N ASN A 55 -5.95 -8.44 -6.39
CA ASN A 55 -5.13 -8.78 -5.22
C ASN A 55 -5.38 -10.22 -4.79
N TYR A 56 -4.65 -11.16 -5.40
CA TYR A 56 -4.72 -12.58 -5.01
C TYR A 56 -4.06 -12.87 -3.65
N TRP A 57 -3.34 -11.91 -3.05
CA TRP A 57 -2.78 -12.09 -1.71
C TRP A 57 -3.85 -12.08 -0.61
N ARG A 58 -5.08 -11.70 -0.94
CA ARG A 58 -6.23 -11.87 -0.05
C ARG A 58 -6.50 -13.32 0.32
N GLU A 59 -6.06 -14.25 -0.52
CA GLU A 59 -6.20 -15.68 -0.28
C GLU A 59 -4.84 -16.34 -0.04
N GLY A 60 -4.86 -17.50 0.62
CA GLY A 60 -3.65 -18.29 0.87
C GLY A 60 -2.72 -17.66 1.91
N PRO A 61 -1.39 -17.90 1.82
CA PRO A 61 -0.44 -17.55 2.87
C PRO A 61 -0.35 -16.05 3.18
N ASN A 62 -0.62 -15.19 2.20
CA ASN A 62 -0.54 -13.73 2.38
C ASN A 62 -1.83 -13.11 2.92
N SER A 63 -2.88 -13.91 3.15
CA SER A 63 -4.11 -13.44 3.80
C SER A 63 -3.87 -12.92 5.23
N VAL A 64 -2.77 -13.37 5.85
CA VAL A 64 -2.29 -12.94 7.18
C VAL A 64 -1.95 -11.45 7.26
N LEU A 65 -1.81 -10.76 6.11
CA LEU A 65 -1.59 -9.32 6.08
C LEU A 65 -2.82 -8.52 6.54
N GLY A 66 -3.98 -9.18 6.71
CA GLY A 66 -5.18 -8.57 7.27
C GLY A 66 -5.83 -7.60 6.29
N TRP A 67 -6.40 -8.12 5.21
CA TRP A 67 -6.95 -7.28 4.15
C TRP A 67 -8.34 -6.75 4.52
N ASN A 68 -8.51 -5.43 4.45
CA ASN A 68 -9.79 -4.78 4.80
C ASN A 68 -10.97 -5.37 4.01
N ALA A 69 -12.05 -5.72 4.74
CA ALA A 69 -13.28 -6.25 4.16
C ALA A 69 -14.13 -5.16 3.47
N THR A 70 -13.92 -3.89 3.83
CA THR A 70 -14.56 -2.70 3.25
C THR A 70 -13.49 -1.83 2.58
N PRO A 71 -13.01 -2.21 1.38
CA PRO A 71 -11.92 -1.52 0.71
C PRO A 71 -12.34 -0.13 0.23
N PHE A 72 -11.38 0.79 0.15
CA PHE A 72 -11.57 2.16 -0.35
C PHE A 72 -12.22 2.22 -1.75
N THR A 73 -12.00 1.20 -2.59
CA THR A 73 -12.51 1.13 -3.96
C THR A 73 -13.98 0.70 -4.05
N GLY A 74 -14.55 0.17 -2.97
CA GLY A 74 -15.84 -0.51 -2.97
C GLY A 74 -15.83 -1.93 -3.57
N ASN A 75 -14.73 -2.34 -4.22
CA ASN A 75 -14.54 -3.68 -4.78
C ASN A 75 -13.46 -4.43 -4.01
N THR A 76 -13.81 -5.55 -3.39
CA THR A 76 -12.86 -6.39 -2.65
C THR A 76 -11.81 -6.97 -3.57
N GLY A 77 -10.55 -6.71 -3.24
CA GLY A 77 -9.41 -7.33 -3.91
C GLY A 77 -9.23 -6.95 -5.37
N SER A 78 -9.81 -5.85 -5.84
CA SER A 78 -9.64 -5.40 -7.22
C SER A 78 -9.85 -3.89 -7.34
N GLY A 79 -9.35 -3.33 -8.43
CA GLY A 79 -9.51 -1.92 -8.75
C GLY A 79 -8.82 -1.52 -10.05
N SER A 80 -8.77 -0.21 -10.30
CA SER A 80 -8.14 0.36 -11.49
C SER A 80 -7.16 1.46 -11.11
N GLY A 81 -5.94 1.36 -11.62
CA GLY A 81 -4.87 2.33 -11.46
C GLY A 81 -4.14 2.30 -10.11
N ALA A 82 -2.93 2.84 -10.10
CA ALA A 82 -2.01 2.83 -8.97
C ALA A 82 -2.59 3.42 -7.67
N LYS A 83 -3.48 4.42 -7.75
CA LYS A 83 -4.10 5.02 -6.55
C LYS A 83 -4.97 4.01 -5.80
N SER A 84 -5.82 3.28 -6.52
CA SER A 84 -6.75 2.33 -5.90
C SER A 84 -6.00 1.12 -5.33
N MET A 85 -4.96 0.66 -6.04
CA MET A 85 -4.03 -0.37 -5.56
C MET A 85 -3.29 0.10 -4.30
N GLY A 86 -2.80 1.34 -4.28
CA GLY A 86 -2.14 1.92 -3.11
C GLY A 86 -3.08 1.98 -1.90
N ALA A 87 -4.36 2.34 -2.12
CA ALA A 87 -5.36 2.32 -1.07
C ALA A 87 -5.58 0.90 -0.52
N GLU A 88 -5.73 -0.10 -1.38
CA GLU A 88 -5.84 -1.51 -0.99
C GLU A 88 -4.68 -1.96 -0.06
N LEU A 89 -3.44 -1.64 -0.44
CA LEU A 89 -2.25 -1.98 0.35
C LEU A 89 -2.19 -1.21 1.69
N ALA A 90 -2.53 0.08 1.65
CA ALA A 90 -2.50 0.96 2.83
C ALA A 90 -3.60 0.65 3.85
N HIS A 91 -4.67 -0.05 3.45
CA HIS A 91 -5.74 -0.46 4.34
C HIS A 91 -5.54 -1.87 4.91
N SER A 92 -4.33 -2.45 4.80
CA SER A 92 -4.03 -3.74 5.45
C SER A 92 -3.66 -3.55 6.92
N ASP A 93 -3.99 -4.53 7.76
CA ASP A 93 -3.63 -4.55 9.18
C ASP A 93 -2.09 -4.47 9.34
N ALA A 94 -1.35 -5.18 8.49
CA ALA A 94 0.11 -5.15 8.48
C ALA A 94 0.68 -3.76 8.16
N PHE A 95 0.03 -3.00 7.26
CA PHE A 95 0.42 -1.61 6.99
C PHE A 95 0.16 -0.74 8.21
N ALA A 96 -1.04 -0.82 8.80
CA ALA A 96 -1.42 -0.04 9.98
C ALA A 96 -0.46 -0.29 11.15
N GLU A 97 -0.16 -1.57 11.44
CA GLU A 97 0.79 -1.96 12.48
C GLU A 97 2.19 -1.39 12.23
N CYS A 98 2.68 -1.47 10.99
CA CYS A 98 4.00 -0.95 10.62
C CYS A 98 4.07 0.59 10.80
N GLN A 99 3.05 1.33 10.35
CA GLN A 99 3.02 2.78 10.51
C GLN A 99 2.93 3.19 11.98
N VAL A 100 2.06 2.54 12.76
CA VAL A 100 1.92 2.83 14.19
C VAL A 100 3.22 2.57 14.94
N LYS A 101 3.91 1.44 14.68
CA LYS A 101 5.22 1.16 15.31
C LYS A 101 6.27 2.23 15.00
N LYS A 102 6.30 2.72 13.75
CA LYS A 102 7.20 3.82 13.36
C LYS A 102 6.86 5.12 14.08
N VAL A 103 5.57 5.47 14.16
CA VAL A 103 5.11 6.67 14.88
C VAL A 103 5.43 6.56 16.37
N PHE A 104 5.11 5.42 17.00
CA PHE A 104 5.43 5.14 18.40
C PHE A 104 6.93 5.34 18.65
N THR A 105 7.78 4.68 17.88
CA THR A 105 9.25 4.78 18.05
C THR A 105 9.75 6.21 17.86
N THR A 106 9.16 6.96 16.93
CA THR A 106 9.55 8.35 16.64
C THR A 106 9.16 9.30 17.76
N VAL A 107 7.99 9.10 18.38
CA VAL A 107 7.44 10.02 19.39
C VAL A 107 7.90 9.66 20.80
N CYS A 108 7.97 8.36 21.11
CA CYS A 108 8.35 7.83 22.42
C CYS A 108 9.86 7.61 22.55
N LEU A 109 10.59 7.68 21.45
CA LEU A 109 12.05 7.50 21.39
C LEU A 109 12.55 6.11 21.83
N HIS A 110 11.67 5.11 21.86
CA HIS A 110 11.98 3.71 22.07
C HIS A 110 10.99 2.80 21.34
N GLU A 111 11.37 1.55 21.10
CA GLU A 111 10.44 0.53 20.59
C GLU A 111 9.44 0.08 21.67
N PRO A 112 8.25 -0.42 21.31
CA PRO A 112 7.33 -1.00 22.28
C PRO A 112 7.96 -2.26 22.89
N THR A 113 8.29 -2.23 24.17
CA THR A 113 9.01 -3.34 24.86
C THR A 113 8.24 -3.87 26.06
N THR A 114 7.35 -3.07 26.64
CA THR A 114 6.53 -3.48 27.78
C THR A 114 5.15 -3.96 27.33
N SER A 115 4.48 -4.72 28.19
CA SER A 115 3.08 -5.11 27.95
C SER A 115 2.16 -3.89 27.79
N ALA A 116 2.47 -2.77 28.44
CA ALA A 116 1.71 -1.52 28.29
C ALA A 116 1.93 -0.90 26.91
N ASP A 117 3.17 -0.87 26.41
CA ASP A 117 3.47 -0.35 25.07
C ASP A 117 2.80 -1.18 23.99
N HIS A 118 2.86 -2.52 24.11
CA HIS A 118 2.21 -3.40 23.14
C HIS A 118 0.69 -3.21 23.14
N ALA A 119 0.07 -3.04 24.31
CA ALA A 119 -1.36 -2.73 24.41
C ALA A 119 -1.68 -1.36 23.79
N GLN A 120 -0.84 -0.36 24.03
CA GLN A 120 -1.00 0.98 23.45
C GLN A 120 -0.88 0.95 21.92
N VAL A 121 0.14 0.29 21.38
CA VAL A 121 0.32 0.11 19.93
C VAL A 121 -0.88 -0.59 19.31
N SER A 122 -1.41 -1.64 19.95
CA SER A 122 -2.63 -2.30 19.47
C SER A 122 -3.83 -1.35 19.44
N SER A 123 -4.02 -0.52 20.47
CA SER A 123 -5.07 0.51 20.48
C SER A 123 -4.89 1.56 19.38
N MET A 124 -3.65 2.00 19.16
CA MET A 124 -3.32 2.97 18.11
C MET A 124 -3.59 2.44 16.71
N VAL A 125 -3.35 1.14 16.47
CA VAL A 125 -3.71 0.47 15.20
C VAL A 125 -5.22 0.54 14.98
N SER A 126 -6.02 0.13 15.97
CA SER A 126 -7.48 0.21 15.87
C SER A 126 -7.99 1.64 15.67
N ASN A 127 -7.38 2.63 16.33
CA ASN A 127 -7.74 4.04 16.17
C ASN A 127 -7.37 4.57 14.77
N LEU A 128 -6.19 4.17 14.25
CA LEU A 128 -5.76 4.53 12.90
C LEU A 128 -6.76 4.00 11.86
N GLU A 129 -7.13 2.73 11.95
CA GLU A 129 -8.14 2.10 11.07
C GLU A 129 -9.49 2.80 11.17
N ALA A 130 -9.98 3.04 12.40
CA ALA A 130 -11.26 3.72 12.65
C ALA A 130 -11.28 5.18 12.14
N SER A 131 -10.12 5.83 12.10
CA SER A 131 -9.96 7.19 11.57
C SER A 131 -9.81 7.25 10.05
N ASN A 132 -10.10 6.16 9.34
CA ASN A 132 -9.87 6.02 7.90
C ASN A 132 -8.39 6.23 7.54
N TYR A 133 -7.50 5.61 8.32
CA TYR A 133 -6.05 5.62 8.15
C TYR A 133 -5.42 7.02 8.15
N ASN A 134 -6.02 7.96 8.89
CA ASN A 134 -5.43 9.27 9.11
C ASN A 134 -4.25 9.19 10.07
N LEU A 135 -3.03 9.31 9.53
CA LEU A 135 -1.80 9.18 10.31
C LEU A 135 -1.68 10.21 11.45
N GLN A 136 -2.38 11.35 11.36
CA GLN A 136 -2.42 12.33 12.45
C GLN A 136 -2.96 11.71 13.75
N THR A 137 -3.94 10.80 13.66
CA THR A 137 -4.49 10.07 14.82
C THR A 137 -3.40 9.32 15.57
N ALA A 138 -2.54 8.59 14.85
CA ALA A 138 -1.45 7.84 15.46
C ALA A 138 -0.43 8.77 16.15
N PHE A 139 -0.12 9.94 15.57
CA PHE A 139 0.76 10.91 16.22
C PHE A 139 0.15 11.51 17.49
N VAL A 140 -1.15 11.81 17.48
CA VAL A 140 -1.88 12.32 18.64
C VAL A 140 -1.89 11.27 19.77
N ASP A 141 -2.19 10.02 19.43
CA ASP A 141 -2.23 8.92 20.42
C ASP A 141 -0.85 8.66 21.04
N ALA A 142 0.21 8.63 20.22
CA ALA A 142 1.58 8.46 20.70
C ALA A 142 2.01 9.61 21.63
N ALA A 143 1.73 10.85 21.22
CA ALA A 143 2.05 12.02 22.04
C ALA A 143 1.26 12.03 23.35
N ALA A 144 0.03 11.52 23.34
CA ALA A 144 -0.78 11.39 24.54
C ALA A 144 -0.24 10.34 25.52
N TYR A 145 0.28 9.21 25.02
CA TYR A 145 0.86 8.16 25.84
C TYR A 145 2.25 8.55 26.38
N CYS A 146 3.15 9.00 25.50
CA CYS A 146 4.58 9.19 25.82
C CYS A 146 4.93 10.54 26.46
N ARG A 147 3.94 11.40 26.73
CA ARG A 147 4.15 12.65 27.49
C ARG A 147 4.52 12.45 28.96
N GLY A 148 4.35 11.23 29.48
CA GLY A 148 4.53 10.88 30.88
C GLY A 148 5.85 10.16 31.20
N ASP A 149 6.65 9.85 30.19
CA ASP A 149 7.95 9.18 30.29
C ASP A 149 9.12 10.18 30.39
#